data_AF-A0A7Z9Y2M9-F1
#
_entry.id   AF-A0A7Z9Y2M9-F1
#
_cell.length_a   1.000
_cell.length_b   1.000
_cell.length_c   1.000
_cell.angle_alpha   90.00
_cell.angle_beta   90.00
_cell.angle_gamma   90.00
#
_symmetry.space_group_name_H-M   'P 1'
#
loop_
_entity.id
_entity.type
_entity.pdbx_description
1 polymer ?
#
loop_
_entity_poly.entity_id
_entity_poly.type
_entity_poly.pdbx_seq_one_letter_code
_entity_poly.pdbx_strand_id
1 'polypeptide(L)'
;MSQIKLDDVKIEEKKPKTNGSGNGRNGNGDPLKVNLGTRRVPKLRMANFPNADDIVRQGLLQEQRPDTAVDIVLVNPPTPDGELWIRTQHRVGRRTRENMVWPQVSLAQMAAMLYPQHSVAIIDANAERMSWPEFAKKLDELQPLYYLTQVTAPTLENDMYGCFLAKARGAKTIAFGTHVTPIPRETMRA
;
A
#
# COMPACT_ATOMS: atom_id res chain seq x y z
N MET A 1 -13.68 -25.03 -4.16
CA MET A 1 -14.09 -23.65 -3.83
C MET A 1 -15.61 -23.61 -3.94
N SER A 2 -16.31 -23.68 -2.80
CA SER A 2 -17.78 -23.67 -2.75
C SER A 2 -18.27 -22.26 -3.09
N GLN A 3 -19.03 -22.11 -4.18
CA GLN A 3 -19.71 -20.88 -4.55
C GLN A 3 -21.17 -21.00 -4.11
N ILE A 4 -21.51 -20.43 -2.95
CA ILE A 4 -22.91 -20.17 -2.62
C ILE A 4 -23.28 -18.85 -3.29
N LYS A 5 -24.30 -18.88 -4.15
CA LYS A 5 -24.83 -17.68 -4.81
C LYS A 5 -25.90 -17.05 -3.91
N LEU A 6 -26.00 -15.72 -3.96
CA LEU A 6 -26.93 -14.95 -3.12
C LEU A 6 -28.40 -15.38 -3.25
N ASP A 7 -28.75 -16.05 -4.35
CA ASP A 7 -30.11 -16.51 -4.66
C ASP A 7 -30.54 -17.75 -3.83
N ASP A 8 -29.60 -18.42 -3.15
CA ASP A 8 -29.88 -19.60 -2.33
C ASP A 8 -30.45 -19.24 -0.93
N VAL A 9 -30.51 -17.96 -0.59
CA VAL A 9 -31.04 -17.46 0.68
C VAL A 9 -32.49 -17.02 0.52
N LYS A 10 -33.44 -17.94 0.73
CA LYS A 10 -34.88 -17.59 0.81
C LYS A 10 -35.21 -17.02 2.19
N ILE A 11 -35.50 -15.73 2.24
CA ILE A 11 -36.09 -15.07 3.42
C ILE A 11 -37.62 -15.15 3.28
N GLU A 12 -38.27 -15.95 4.13
CA GLU A 12 -39.73 -15.98 4.19
C GLU A 12 -40.26 -14.72 4.90
N GLU A 13 -40.85 -13.80 4.14
CA GLU A 13 -41.60 -12.66 4.68
C GLU A 13 -42.92 -13.12 5.31
N LYS A 14 -43.00 -13.09 6.65
CA LYS A 14 -44.27 -13.29 7.36
C LYS A 14 -45.15 -12.04 7.25
N LYS A 15 -46.25 -12.16 6.51
CA LYS A 15 -47.34 -11.16 6.47
C LYS A 15 -47.91 -10.88 7.87
N PRO A 16 -48.29 -9.62 8.18
CA PRO A 16 -48.90 -9.28 9.47
C PRO A 16 -50.32 -9.85 9.54
N LYS A 17 -50.61 -10.67 10.56
CA LYS A 17 -51.97 -11.14 10.85
C LYS A 17 -52.74 -10.04 11.58
N THR A 18 -53.84 -9.61 10.99
CA THR A 18 -54.86 -8.74 11.57
C THR A 18 -55.55 -9.43 12.75
N ASN A 19 -55.63 -8.75 13.91
CA ASN A 19 -56.29 -9.25 15.11
C ASN A 19 -57.81 -9.24 14.96
N GLY A 20 -58.40 -10.41 14.70
CA GLY A 20 -59.81 -10.71 14.92
C GLY A 20 -60.00 -11.42 16.27
N SER A 21 -61.06 -11.04 17.00
CA SER A 21 -61.41 -11.46 18.35
C SER A 21 -61.68 -12.96 18.48
N GLY A 22 -61.39 -13.53 19.66
CA GLY A 22 -61.79 -14.90 20.00
C GLY A 22 -61.19 -15.36 21.33
N ASN A 23 -62.03 -15.47 22.34
CA ASN A 23 -61.69 -15.66 23.75
C ASN A 23 -61.51 -17.15 24.11
N GLY A 24 -60.43 -17.48 24.83
CA GLY A 24 -60.36 -18.59 25.80
C GLY A 24 -60.01 -20.01 25.33
N ARG A 25 -58.83 -20.52 25.71
CA ARG A 25 -58.63 -21.47 26.84
C ARG A 25 -57.24 -22.16 26.81
N ASN A 26 -56.61 -22.18 27.99
CA ASN A 26 -55.64 -23.13 28.55
C ASN A 26 -54.49 -23.65 27.68
N GLY A 27 -53.29 -23.11 27.93
CA GLY A 27 -52.03 -23.78 27.67
C GLY A 27 -51.09 -23.53 28.85
N ASN A 28 -50.67 -24.62 29.51
CA ASN A 28 -49.62 -24.65 30.52
C ASN A 28 -48.45 -23.74 30.14
N GLY A 29 -47.95 -22.98 31.13
CA GLY A 29 -46.81 -22.09 30.96
C GLY A 29 -45.63 -22.83 30.34
N ASP A 30 -45.31 -22.46 29.11
CA ASP A 30 -44.10 -22.90 28.41
C ASP A 30 -42.88 -22.56 29.28
N PRO A 31 -42.12 -23.54 29.80
CA PRO A 31 -40.98 -23.29 30.68
C PRO A 31 -39.88 -22.47 29.98
N LEU A 32 -39.84 -22.43 28.65
CA LEU A 32 -38.94 -21.56 27.89
C LEU A 32 -39.31 -20.07 27.98
N LYS A 33 -40.54 -19.73 28.38
CA LYS A 33 -41.00 -18.34 28.58
C LYS A 33 -40.74 -17.78 29.96
N VAL A 34 -40.33 -18.61 30.92
CA VAL A 34 -40.17 -18.19 32.34
C VAL A 34 -38.95 -17.27 32.53
N ASN A 35 -38.00 -17.27 31.60
CA ASN A 35 -36.76 -16.49 31.71
C ASN A 35 -36.50 -15.53 30.54
N LEU A 36 -37.51 -15.22 29.72
CA LEU A 36 -37.39 -14.19 28.69
C LEU A 36 -37.57 -12.81 29.32
N GLY A 37 -36.49 -12.25 29.87
CA GLY A 37 -36.44 -10.83 30.28
C GLY A 37 -36.66 -10.53 31.76
N THR A 38 -36.59 -11.52 32.66
CA THR A 38 -36.70 -11.31 34.12
C THR A 38 -35.49 -10.60 34.74
N ARG A 39 -34.41 -10.39 33.98
CA ARG A 39 -33.21 -9.69 34.44
C ARG A 39 -32.84 -8.59 33.46
N ARG A 40 -32.57 -7.39 33.99
CA ARG A 40 -32.02 -6.26 33.22
C ARG A 40 -30.71 -6.72 32.59
N VAL A 41 -30.57 -6.62 31.26
CA VAL A 41 -29.27 -6.78 30.61
C VAL A 41 -28.33 -5.72 31.20
N PRO A 42 -27.22 -6.11 31.87
CA PRO A 42 -26.29 -5.14 32.42
C PRO A 42 -25.78 -4.26 31.26
N LYS A 43 -25.83 -2.94 31.41
CA LYS A 43 -25.17 -2.04 30.46
C LYS A 43 -23.67 -2.30 30.56
N LEU A 44 -23.13 -3.09 29.63
CA LEU A 44 -21.69 -3.27 29.50
C LEU A 44 -21.10 -1.91 29.08
N ARG A 45 -20.05 -1.48 29.79
CA ARG A 45 -19.27 -0.32 29.37
C ARG A 45 -18.62 -0.66 28.03
N MET A 46 -18.77 0.23 27.06
CA MET A 46 -18.06 0.09 25.79
C MET A 46 -16.55 0.02 26.06
N ALA A 47 -15.88 -0.93 25.43
CA ALA A 47 -14.44 -1.07 25.58
C ALA A 47 -13.74 0.21 25.11
N ASN A 48 -12.87 0.76 25.95
CA ASN A 48 -12.07 1.95 25.66
C ASN A 48 -10.62 1.52 25.46
N PHE A 49 -10.36 0.90 24.32
CA PHE A 49 -9.01 0.47 23.98
C PHE A 49 -8.12 1.69 23.68
N PRO A 50 -6.83 1.68 24.08
CA PRO A 50 -5.88 2.71 23.68
C PRO A 50 -5.78 2.81 22.15
N ASN A 51 -5.63 4.02 21.62
CA ASN A 51 -5.33 4.22 20.21
C ASN A 51 -3.85 3.88 19.93
N ALA A 52 -3.62 2.80 19.20
CA ALA A 52 -2.26 2.39 18.82
C ALA A 52 -1.61 3.40 17.86
N ASP A 53 -2.39 4.12 17.06
CA ASP A 53 -1.89 5.04 16.04
C ASP A 53 -1.07 6.18 16.68
N ASP A 54 -1.56 6.72 17.79
CA ASP A 54 -0.89 7.83 18.48
C ASP A 54 0.44 7.39 19.13
N ILE A 55 0.46 6.17 19.68
CA ILE A 55 1.66 5.58 20.29
C ILE A 55 2.73 5.33 19.22
N VAL A 56 2.33 4.71 18.11
CA VAL A 56 3.22 4.43 16.98
C VAL A 56 3.74 5.74 16.38
N ARG A 57 2.86 6.72 16.17
CA ARG A 57 3.24 8.04 15.64
C ARG A 57 4.23 8.76 16.55
N GLN A 58 4.03 8.72 17.86
CA GLN A 58 4.98 9.32 18.82
C GLN A 58 6.34 8.63 18.77
N GLY A 59 6.38 7.30 18.69
CA GLY A 59 7.63 6.54 18.51
C GLY A 59 8.38 6.98 17.25
N LEU A 60 7.68 7.05 16.11
CA LEU A 60 8.27 7.45 14.82
C LEU A 60 8.76 8.90 14.81
N LEU A 61 8.12 9.81 15.55
CA LEU A 61 8.54 11.23 15.64
C LEU A 61 9.75 11.43 16.57
N GLN A 62 9.93 10.54 17.55
CA GLN A 62 11.04 10.60 18.50
C GLN A 62 12.31 9.91 17.98
N GLU A 63 12.15 8.98 17.04
CA GLU A 63 13.27 8.28 16.41
C GLU A 63 14.08 9.23 15.53
N GLN A 64 15.36 9.42 15.88
CA GLN A 64 16.27 10.18 15.04
C GLN A 64 16.65 9.34 13.81
N ARG A 65 16.67 10.00 12.64
CA ARG A 65 17.15 9.38 11.41
C ARG A 65 18.64 9.02 11.59
N PRO A 66 19.08 7.85 11.08
CA PRO A 66 20.47 7.42 11.18
C PRO A 66 21.39 8.35 10.37
N ASP A 67 22.67 8.33 10.68
CA ASP A 67 23.69 9.09 9.94
C ASP A 67 23.78 8.69 8.45
N THR A 68 23.30 7.51 8.11
CA THR A 68 23.20 7.01 6.73
C THR A 68 22.01 7.57 5.96
N ALA A 69 21.12 8.31 6.62
CA ALA A 69 19.90 8.80 6.00
C ALA A 69 20.19 9.92 4.99
N VAL A 70 19.44 9.93 3.88
CA VAL A 70 19.59 10.94 2.82
C VAL A 70 18.29 11.69 2.56
N ASP A 71 18.37 12.91 2.05
CA ASP A 71 17.16 13.68 1.72
C ASP A 71 16.47 13.07 0.50
N ILE A 72 17.24 12.70 -0.53
CA ILE A 72 16.71 12.23 -1.80
C ILE A 72 17.43 10.95 -2.23
N VAL A 73 16.68 9.88 -2.49
CA VAL A 73 17.20 8.71 -3.21
C VAL A 73 16.73 8.74 -4.66
N LEU A 74 17.68 8.61 -5.59
CA LEU A 74 17.44 8.56 -7.03
C LEU A 74 17.57 7.11 -7.52
N VAL A 75 16.54 6.59 -8.16
CA VAL A 75 16.37 5.15 -8.31
C VAL A 75 16.12 4.72 -9.75
N ASN A 76 16.92 3.76 -10.20
CA ASN A 76 16.55 2.82 -11.25
C ASN A 76 16.11 1.53 -10.55
N PRO A 77 14.80 1.22 -10.49
CA PRO A 77 14.26 0.23 -9.56
C PRO A 77 14.66 -1.21 -9.93
N PRO A 78 14.41 -2.21 -9.09
CA PRO A 78 14.53 -3.62 -9.47
C PRO A 78 13.77 -3.92 -10.77
N THR A 79 14.23 -4.90 -11.51
CA THR A 79 13.60 -5.35 -12.77
C THR A 79 12.62 -6.49 -12.50
N PRO A 80 11.54 -6.63 -13.28
CA PRO A 80 10.48 -7.62 -13.00
C PRO A 80 11.00 -9.07 -12.95
N ASP A 81 12.01 -9.38 -13.75
CA ASP A 81 12.56 -10.71 -14.00
C ASP A 81 14.05 -10.83 -13.59
N GLY A 82 14.62 -9.81 -12.92
CA GLY A 82 16.06 -9.78 -12.59
C GLY A 82 17.01 -9.64 -13.80
N GLU A 83 16.44 -9.42 -14.99
CA GLU A 83 17.17 -9.28 -16.24
C GLU A 83 17.47 -7.82 -16.54
N LEU A 84 18.35 -7.56 -17.51
CA LEU A 84 18.71 -6.19 -17.82
C LEU A 84 17.64 -5.50 -18.68
N TRP A 85 17.18 -4.35 -18.20
CA TRP A 85 16.24 -3.49 -18.92
C TRP A 85 16.87 -2.14 -19.27
N ILE A 86 16.77 -1.73 -20.53
CA ILE A 86 17.13 -0.37 -20.93
C ILE A 86 16.03 0.54 -20.41
N ARG A 87 16.39 1.46 -19.51
CA ARG A 87 15.51 2.51 -19.01
C ARG A 87 16.24 3.85 -19.10
N THR A 88 15.57 4.86 -19.63
CA THR A 88 16.09 6.22 -19.81
C THR A 88 14.94 7.21 -19.89
N GLN A 89 15.22 8.48 -19.63
CA GLN A 89 14.25 9.57 -19.75
C GLN A 89 13.67 9.73 -21.16
N HIS A 90 14.45 9.45 -22.21
CA HIS A 90 14.12 9.88 -23.58
C HIS A 90 13.56 8.78 -24.49
N ARG A 91 13.53 7.53 -24.03
CA ARG A 91 13.09 6.39 -24.84
C ARG A 91 12.25 5.45 -24.01
N VAL A 92 11.24 4.87 -24.65
CA VAL A 92 10.49 3.77 -24.06
C VAL A 92 11.45 2.63 -23.80
N GLY A 93 11.39 2.09 -22.58
CA GLY A 93 12.29 1.05 -22.14
C GLY A 93 12.05 -0.25 -22.89
N ARG A 94 13.02 -1.15 -22.79
CA ARG A 94 12.92 -2.51 -23.35
C ARG A 94 13.94 -3.40 -22.66
N ARG A 95 13.71 -4.71 -22.66
CA ARG A 95 14.76 -5.66 -22.28
C ARG A 95 15.93 -5.56 -23.27
N THR A 96 17.17 -5.55 -22.77
CA THR A 96 18.35 -5.52 -23.64
C THR A 96 18.52 -6.87 -24.35
N ARG A 97 18.91 -6.86 -25.62
CA ARG A 97 19.22 -8.11 -26.36
C ARG A 97 20.66 -8.54 -26.11
N GLU A 98 21.53 -7.56 -25.90
CA GLU A 98 22.98 -7.72 -25.78
C GLU A 98 23.43 -7.93 -24.33
N ASN A 99 22.49 -8.06 -23.38
CA ASN A 99 22.77 -8.12 -21.94
C ASN A 99 23.68 -6.95 -21.46
N MET A 100 23.49 -5.77 -22.04
CA MET A 100 24.25 -4.56 -21.72
C MET A 100 23.53 -3.73 -20.66
N VAL A 101 24.29 -3.29 -19.65
CA VAL A 101 23.82 -2.31 -18.65
C VAL A 101 23.79 -0.93 -19.30
N TRP A 102 22.64 -0.26 -19.24
CA TRP A 102 22.52 1.10 -19.73
C TRP A 102 22.83 2.10 -18.61
N PRO A 103 23.81 3.00 -18.77
CA PRO A 103 24.23 3.89 -17.70
C PRO A 103 23.12 4.87 -17.32
N GLN A 104 22.93 5.08 -16.01
CA GLN A 104 21.90 5.95 -15.47
C GLN A 104 22.35 7.43 -15.43
N VAL A 105 22.69 7.97 -16.60
CA VAL A 105 23.18 9.35 -16.75
C VAL A 105 22.13 10.37 -16.27
N SER A 106 20.85 10.15 -16.53
CA SER A 106 19.78 11.05 -16.05
C SER A 106 19.72 11.12 -14.52
N LEU A 107 19.91 9.99 -13.83
CA LEU A 107 19.95 9.98 -12.36
C LEU A 107 21.20 10.68 -11.84
N ALA A 108 22.37 10.40 -12.43
CA ALA A 108 23.62 11.06 -12.06
C ALA A 108 23.56 12.59 -12.26
N GLN A 109 22.98 13.04 -13.37
CA GLN A 109 22.80 14.45 -13.67
C GLN A 109 21.87 15.12 -12.65
N MET A 110 20.75 14.50 -12.29
CA MET A 110 19.85 15.05 -11.27
C MET A 110 20.51 15.10 -9.89
N ALA A 111 21.26 14.05 -9.50
CA ALA A 111 22.00 14.03 -8.25
C ALA A 111 23.02 15.19 -8.19
N ALA A 112 23.75 15.43 -9.28
CA ALA A 112 24.72 16.52 -9.39
C ALA A 112 24.09 17.92 -9.28
N MET A 113 22.82 18.10 -9.69
CA MET A 113 22.11 19.38 -9.54
C MET A 113 21.57 19.61 -8.12
N LEU A 114 21.36 18.54 -7.35
CA LEU A 114 20.78 18.58 -6.00
C LEU A 114 21.84 18.69 -4.90
N TYR A 115 23.01 18.10 -5.15
CA TYR A 115 24.18 18.18 -4.29
C TYR A 115 24.93 19.50 -4.48
N PRO A 116 25.47 20.14 -3.41
CA PRO A 116 25.51 19.69 -2.02
C PRO A 116 24.32 20.16 -1.16
N GLN A 117 23.34 20.87 -1.72
CA GLN A 117 22.23 21.44 -0.94
C GLN A 117 21.34 20.36 -0.31
N HIS A 118 21.26 19.18 -0.92
CA HIS A 118 20.59 18.00 -0.39
C HIS A 118 21.58 16.83 -0.30
N SER A 119 21.43 16.01 0.74
CA SER A 119 22.08 14.71 0.78
C SER A 119 21.39 13.76 -0.19
N VAL A 120 22.18 13.09 -1.04
CA VAL A 120 21.66 12.26 -2.13
C VAL A 120 22.29 10.87 -2.13
N ALA A 121 21.51 9.87 -2.54
CA ALA A 121 22.00 8.55 -2.89
C ALA A 121 21.44 8.12 -4.25
N ILE A 122 22.19 7.32 -5.01
CA ILE A 122 21.72 6.70 -6.25
C ILE A 122 21.66 5.19 -6.04
N ILE A 123 20.54 4.57 -6.41
CA ILE A 123 20.40 3.12 -6.47
C ILE A 123 20.18 2.72 -7.93
N ASP A 124 21.12 1.95 -8.48
CA ASP A 124 20.95 1.28 -9.76
C ASP A 124 20.69 -0.22 -9.56
N ALA A 125 19.46 -0.54 -9.14
CA ALA A 125 19.08 -1.91 -8.82
C ALA A 125 19.11 -2.84 -10.04
N ASN A 126 19.03 -2.29 -11.25
CA ASN A 126 19.15 -3.06 -12.49
C ASN A 126 20.61 -3.48 -12.74
N ALA A 127 21.55 -2.54 -12.65
CA ALA A 127 22.98 -2.84 -12.78
C ALA A 127 23.47 -3.81 -11.69
N GLU A 128 22.96 -3.65 -10.47
CA GLU A 128 23.29 -4.51 -9.33
C GLU A 128 22.52 -5.84 -9.30
N ARG A 129 21.56 -6.05 -10.22
CA ARG A 129 20.60 -7.18 -10.18
C ARG A 129 19.92 -7.35 -8.82
N MET A 130 19.68 -6.22 -8.16
CA MET A 130 19.12 -6.16 -6.82
C MET A 130 17.68 -6.64 -6.83
N SER A 131 17.38 -7.56 -5.91
CA SER A 131 16.03 -8.05 -5.68
C SER A 131 15.18 -7.06 -4.88
N TRP A 132 13.86 -7.24 -4.92
CA TRP A 132 12.94 -6.41 -4.11
C TRP A 132 13.21 -6.45 -2.60
N PRO A 133 13.52 -7.59 -1.96
CA PRO A 133 13.90 -7.63 -0.55
C PRO A 133 15.17 -6.83 -0.24
N GLU A 134 16.20 -6.94 -1.08
CA GLU A 134 17.45 -6.17 -0.92
C GLU A 134 17.20 -4.67 -1.09
N PHE A 135 16.37 -4.31 -2.06
CA PHE A 135 15.96 -2.94 -2.31
C PHE A 135 15.18 -2.36 -1.14
N ALA A 136 14.23 -3.11 -0.57
CA ALA A 136 13.48 -2.69 0.62
C ALA A 136 14.41 -2.42 1.80
N LYS A 137 15.39 -3.31 2.03
CA LYS A 137 16.42 -3.12 3.06
C LYS A 137 17.25 -1.86 2.81
N LYS A 138 17.61 -1.57 1.56
CA LYS A 138 18.32 -0.33 1.20
C LYS A 138 17.49 0.92 1.49
N LEU A 139 16.18 0.88 1.25
CA LEU A 139 15.29 1.98 1.64
C LEU A 139 15.22 2.15 3.17
N ASP A 140 15.24 1.05 3.93
CA ASP A 140 15.27 1.09 5.39
C ASP A 140 16.59 1.68 5.93
N GLU A 141 17.72 1.40 5.28
CA GLU A 141 19.03 1.95 5.64
C GLU A 141 19.16 3.46 5.30
N LEU A 142 18.62 3.89 4.16
CA LEU A 142 18.75 5.26 3.65
C LEU A 142 17.65 6.22 4.13
N GLN A 143 16.53 5.69 4.64
CA GLN A 143 15.35 6.41 5.13
C GLN A 143 15.06 7.74 4.38
N PRO A 144 14.82 7.72 3.06
CA PRO A 144 14.76 8.93 2.26
C PRO A 144 13.53 9.79 2.56
N LEU A 145 13.67 11.12 2.55
CA LEU A 145 12.51 12.03 2.59
C LEU A 145 11.79 12.06 1.23
N TYR A 146 12.56 11.96 0.15
CA TYR A 146 12.08 11.94 -1.23
C TYR A 146 12.62 10.72 -1.98
N TYR A 147 11.73 10.04 -2.67
CA TYR A 147 12.02 8.90 -3.52
C TYR A 147 11.80 9.30 -4.98
N LEU A 148 12.87 9.45 -5.75
CA LEU A 148 12.81 9.84 -7.15
C LEU A 148 13.14 8.64 -8.03
N THR A 149 12.17 8.09 -8.76
CA THR A 149 12.36 6.88 -9.58
C THR A 149 12.18 7.13 -11.06
N GLN A 150 12.99 6.46 -11.86
CA GLN A 150 12.75 6.32 -13.29
C GLN A 150 11.64 5.30 -13.53
N VAL A 151 10.71 5.61 -14.43
CA VAL A 151 9.56 4.78 -14.76
C VAL A 151 9.47 4.63 -16.27
N THR A 152 9.20 3.41 -16.74
CA THR A 152 8.94 3.17 -18.15
C THR A 152 7.70 2.32 -18.39
N ALA A 153 7.09 2.45 -19.56
CA ALA A 153 5.80 1.82 -19.84
C ALA A 153 5.85 0.28 -19.71
N PRO A 154 6.87 -0.44 -20.22
CA PRO A 154 6.88 -1.91 -20.16
C PRO A 154 7.08 -2.49 -18.75
N THR A 155 7.60 -1.70 -17.81
CA THR A 155 7.82 -2.15 -16.42
C THR A 155 7.02 -1.32 -15.42
N LEU A 156 6.00 -0.59 -15.87
CA LEU A 156 5.27 0.40 -15.06
C LEU A 156 4.79 -0.17 -13.73
N GLU A 157 4.06 -1.29 -13.76
CA GLU A 157 3.51 -1.92 -12.56
C GLU A 157 4.61 -2.30 -11.56
N ASN A 158 5.68 -2.91 -12.05
CA ASN A 158 6.86 -3.24 -11.26
C ASN A 158 7.53 -1.97 -10.70
N ASP A 159 7.73 -0.94 -11.51
CA ASP A 159 8.37 0.30 -11.08
C ASP A 159 7.53 1.02 -10.00
N MET A 160 6.20 0.94 -10.10
CA MET A 160 5.27 1.47 -9.10
C MET A 160 5.33 0.74 -7.75
N TYR A 161 5.76 -0.52 -7.72
CA TYR A 161 6.01 -1.21 -6.45
C TYR A 161 7.12 -0.52 -5.62
N GLY A 162 8.14 0.04 -6.28
CA GLY A 162 9.15 0.88 -5.62
C GLY A 162 8.54 2.13 -4.97
N CYS A 163 7.63 2.82 -5.68
CA CYS A 163 6.88 3.94 -5.12
C CYS A 163 6.03 3.53 -3.92
N PHE A 164 5.37 2.38 -3.98
CA PHE A 164 4.60 1.83 -2.86
C PHE A 164 5.50 1.60 -1.63
N LEU A 165 6.63 0.93 -1.81
CA LEU A 165 7.57 0.63 -0.71
C LEU A 165 8.12 1.90 -0.07
N ALA A 166 8.47 2.91 -0.87
CA ALA A 166 8.99 4.18 -0.37
C ALA A 166 7.90 4.99 0.35
N LYS A 167 6.68 5.04 -0.20
CA LYS A 167 5.54 5.72 0.41
C LYS A 167 5.15 5.09 1.75
N ALA A 168 5.18 3.76 1.84
CA ALA A 168 4.95 3.03 3.08
C ALA A 168 5.97 3.38 4.19
N ARG A 169 7.16 3.89 3.81
CA ARG A 169 8.22 4.38 4.72
C ARG A 169 8.16 5.89 4.94
N GLY A 170 7.11 6.56 4.48
CA GLY A 170 6.90 8.00 4.67
C GLY A 170 7.60 8.90 3.64
N ALA A 171 8.29 8.34 2.64
CA ALA A 171 8.93 9.13 1.60
C ALA A 171 7.90 9.73 0.62
N LYS A 172 8.14 10.96 0.17
CA LYS A 172 7.40 11.57 -0.93
C LYS A 172 7.93 11.03 -2.26
N THR A 173 7.06 10.39 -3.04
CA THR A 173 7.44 9.77 -4.31
C THR A 173 7.37 10.76 -5.48
N ILE A 174 8.41 10.77 -6.29
CA ILE A 174 8.56 11.54 -7.52
C ILE A 174 8.90 10.54 -8.63
N ALA A 175 8.19 10.61 -9.75
CA ALA A 175 8.44 9.73 -10.89
C ALA A 175 8.80 10.57 -12.12
N PHE A 176 9.74 10.09 -12.92
CA PHE A 176 10.05 10.65 -14.23
C PHE A 176 10.26 9.54 -15.26
N GLY A 177 10.06 9.86 -16.54
CA GLY A 177 10.28 8.93 -17.65
C GLY A 177 9.19 9.01 -18.69
N THR A 178 9.40 8.31 -19.81
CA THR A 178 8.59 8.47 -21.03
C THR A 178 7.11 8.14 -20.86
N HIS A 179 6.74 7.32 -19.87
CA HIS A 179 5.34 6.97 -19.62
C HIS A 179 4.61 8.01 -18.77
N VAL A 180 5.25 8.48 -17.69
CA VAL A 180 4.58 9.33 -16.69
C VAL A 180 4.52 10.81 -17.10
N THR A 181 5.47 11.28 -17.91
CA THR A 181 5.50 12.66 -18.42
C THR A 181 4.28 13.02 -19.30
N PRO A 182 3.80 12.19 -20.25
CA PRO A 182 2.63 12.53 -21.07
C PRO A 182 1.28 12.36 -20.35
N ILE A 183 1.19 11.55 -19.29
CA ILE A 183 -0.07 11.27 -18.57
C ILE A 183 0.04 11.46 -17.04
N PRO A 184 0.58 12.59 -16.56
CA PRO A 184 1.00 12.72 -15.16
C PRO A 184 -0.16 12.67 -14.17
N ARG A 185 -1.33 13.23 -14.54
CA ARG A 185 -2.50 13.28 -13.65
C ARG A 185 -3.07 11.89 -13.40
N GLU A 186 -3.24 11.12 -14.47
CA GLU A 186 -3.74 9.75 -14.41
C GLU A 186 -2.75 8.84 -13.68
N THR A 187 -1.43 8.98 -13.92
CA THR A 187 -0.41 8.25 -13.16
C THR A 187 -0.48 8.54 -11.65
N MET A 188 -0.69 9.79 -11.24
CA MET A 188 -0.74 10.16 -9.81
C MET A 188 -2.03 9.77 -9.09
N ARG A 189 -3.12 9.48 -9.83
CA ARG A 189 -4.40 9.05 -9.24
C ARG A 189 -4.40 7.56 -8.85
N ALA A 190 -3.55 6.77 -9.50
CA ALA A 190 -3.44 5.33 -9.29
C ALA A 190 -2.73 4.97 -7.98
#